data_AF-A0A7V4YVI5-F1
#
_entry.id   AF-A0A7V4YVI5-F1
#
_cell.length_a   1.000
_cell.length_b   1.000
_cell.length_c   1.000
_cell.angle_alpha   90.00
_cell.angle_beta   90.00
_cell.angle_gamma   90.00
#
_symmetry.space_group_name_H-M   'P 1'
#
loop_
_entity.id
_entity.type
_entity.pdbx_description
1 polymer ?
#
loop_
_entity_poly.entity_id
_entity_poly.type
_entity_poly.pdbx_seq_one_letter_code
_entity_poly.pdbx_strand_id
1 'polypeptide(L)'
;MGILFDATTEKTRHEVMDYAKRLVESGKSVRLFGYFKTKQPPEGHAFNFFFQKETTWAGVPKSEKATAFAEEKFDLLIYLDPEECAPLEWLAAASQAAMKVGFATDRPNDFDLLLETPDNKGLPFFIEQMHLYLDKIVLTKNESARTI
;
A
#
# COMPACT_ATOMS: atom_id res chain seq x y z
N MET A 1 -0.79 9.17 3.50
CA MET A 1 -0.56 7.71 3.51
C MET A 1 -0.78 7.17 2.12
N GLY A 2 0.12 6.32 1.63
CA GLY A 2 -0.05 5.57 0.38
C GLY A 2 -0.57 4.17 0.66
N ILE A 3 -1.42 3.62 -0.21
CA ILE A 3 -1.87 2.23 -0.14
C ILE A 3 -1.69 1.58 -1.51
N LEU A 4 -0.93 0.49 -1.55
CA LEU A 4 -0.70 -0.37 -2.71
C LEU A 4 -1.44 -1.69 -2.57
N PHE A 5 -2.06 -2.16 -3.65
CA PHE A 5 -2.82 -3.41 -3.65
C PHE A 5 -3.01 -3.98 -5.05
N ASP A 6 -3.24 -5.30 -5.11
CA ASP A 6 -3.72 -5.97 -6.32
C ASP A 6 -5.21 -5.65 -6.54
N ALA A 7 -5.49 -4.83 -7.56
CA ALA A 7 -6.83 -4.39 -7.90
C ALA A 7 -7.59 -5.39 -8.78
N THR A 8 -6.99 -6.52 -9.16
CA THR A 8 -7.54 -7.47 -10.14
C THR A 8 -8.90 -8.00 -9.73
N THR A 9 -9.07 -8.38 -8.45
CA THR A 9 -10.35 -8.92 -7.96
C THR A 9 -11.26 -7.84 -7.39
N GLU A 10 -12.56 -7.97 -7.61
CA GLU A 10 -13.55 -7.05 -7.05
C GLU A 10 -13.59 -7.09 -5.52
N LYS A 11 -13.41 -8.28 -4.93
CA LYS A 11 -13.32 -8.47 -3.49
C LYS A 11 -12.20 -7.62 -2.89
N THR A 12 -10.98 -7.70 -3.43
CA THR A 12 -9.84 -6.91 -2.92
C THR A 12 -10.11 -5.41 -3.07
N ARG A 13 -10.70 -4.96 -4.20
CA ARG A 13 -11.05 -3.55 -4.38
C ARG A 13 -12.03 -3.07 -3.31
N HIS A 14 -13.08 -3.83 -3.02
CA HIS A 14 -14.03 -3.46 -1.97
C HIS A 14 -13.37 -3.40 -0.59
N GLU A 15 -12.60 -4.42 -0.20
CA GLU A 15 -11.91 -4.48 1.10
C GLU A 15 -10.96 -3.29 1.30
N VAL A 16 -10.18 -2.93 0.27
CA VAL A 16 -9.24 -1.81 0.32
C VAL A 16 -9.94 -0.46 0.31
N MET A 17 -10.99 -0.29 -0.51
CA MET A 17 -11.76 0.96 -0.55
C MET A 17 -12.49 1.21 0.77
N ASP A 18 -13.06 0.18 1.39
CA ASP A 18 -13.70 0.29 2.69
C ASP A 18 -12.71 0.73 3.76
N TYR A 19 -11.51 0.12 3.77
CA TYR A 19 -10.45 0.54 4.69
C TYR A 19 -10.00 1.98 4.45
N ALA A 20 -9.76 2.38 3.20
CA ALA A 20 -9.38 3.74 2.85
C ALA A 20 -10.45 4.75 3.27
N LYS A 21 -11.73 4.41 3.11
CA LYS A 21 -12.85 5.23 3.58
C LYS A 21 -12.78 5.44 5.10
N ARG A 22 -12.58 4.38 5.90
CA ARG A 22 -12.42 4.51 7.37
C ARG A 22 -11.27 5.43 7.75
N LEU A 23 -10.13 5.31 7.06
CA LEU A 23 -8.97 6.18 7.31
C LEU A 23 -9.29 7.65 6.99
N VAL A 24 -9.98 7.92 5.88
CA VAL A 24 -10.41 9.28 5.51
C VAL A 24 -11.41 9.83 6.53
N GLU A 25 -12.38 9.03 6.97
CA GLU A 25 -13.35 9.39 8.02
C GLU A 25 -12.66 9.69 9.36
N SER A 26 -11.52 9.06 9.63
CA SER A 26 -10.67 9.37 10.80
C SER A 26 -9.74 10.59 10.62
N GLY A 27 -9.87 11.32 9.51
CA GLY A 27 -9.12 12.54 9.22
C GLY A 27 -7.74 12.31 8.58
N LYS A 28 -7.46 11.12 8.05
CA LYS A 28 -6.19 10.82 7.36
C LYS A 28 -6.29 11.15 5.87
N SER A 29 -5.19 11.64 5.29
CA SER A 29 -5.04 11.74 3.84
C SER A 29 -4.55 10.41 3.26
N VAL A 30 -5.31 9.83 2.32
CA VAL A 30 -5.05 8.51 1.74
C VAL A 30 -4.96 8.59 0.22
N ARG A 31 -3.88 8.04 -0.34
CA ARG A 31 -3.68 7.82 -1.78
C ARG A 31 -3.75 6.32 -2.07
N LEU A 32 -4.82 5.89 -2.74
CA LEU A 32 -4.94 4.54 -3.27
C LEU A 32 -4.22 4.41 -4.61
N PHE A 33 -3.47 3.34 -4.79
CA PHE A 33 -2.83 3.01 -6.06
C PHE A 33 -2.86 1.50 -6.33
N GLY A 34 -3.61 1.11 -7.36
CA GLY A 34 -3.86 -0.30 -7.68
C GLY A 34 -3.04 -0.80 -8.86
N TYR A 35 -2.76 -2.10 -8.88
CA TYR A 35 -2.26 -2.79 -10.07
C TYR A 35 -3.29 -3.81 -10.58
N PHE A 36 -3.57 -3.80 -11.88
CA PHE A 36 -4.35 -4.85 -12.53
C PHE A 36 -3.44 -5.83 -13.26
N LYS A 37 -3.48 -7.11 -12.86
CA LYS A 37 -2.83 -8.25 -13.54
C LYS A 37 -3.56 -8.64 -14.84
N THR A 38 -4.08 -7.65 -15.57
CA THR A 38 -4.83 -7.83 -16.81
C THR A 38 -4.35 -6.86 -17.89
N LYS A 39 -4.62 -7.22 -19.15
CA LYS A 39 -4.32 -6.38 -20.32
C LYS A 39 -5.33 -5.25 -20.55
N GLN A 40 -6.50 -5.39 -19.95
CA GLN A 40 -7.64 -4.48 -20.04
C GLN A 40 -8.29 -4.43 -18.66
N PRO A 41 -8.02 -3.38 -17.86
CA PRO A 41 -8.64 -3.22 -16.56
C PRO A 41 -10.12 -2.81 -16.72
N PRO A 42 -10.98 -3.08 -15.72
CA PRO A 42 -12.32 -2.51 -15.70
C PRO A 42 -12.26 -0.98 -15.63
N GLU A 43 -13.33 -0.33 -16.10
CA GLU A 43 -13.44 1.13 -16.06
C GLU A 43 -14.12 1.62 -14.77
N GLY A 44 -14.05 2.92 -14.51
CA GLY A 44 -14.84 3.57 -13.44
C GLY A 44 -14.26 3.46 -12.03
N HIS A 45 -12.95 3.22 -11.90
CA HIS A 45 -12.30 3.18 -10.59
C HIS A 45 -11.99 4.59 -10.05
N ALA A 46 -12.31 4.82 -8.78
CA ALA A 46 -12.06 6.09 -8.08
C ALA A 46 -10.60 6.26 -7.60
N PHE A 47 -9.73 5.29 -7.91
CA PHE A 47 -8.32 5.27 -7.53
C PHE A 47 -7.42 5.26 -8.77
N ASN A 48 -6.19 5.75 -8.60
CA ASN A 48 -5.19 5.65 -9.66
C ASN A 48 -4.71 4.20 -9.78
N PHE A 49 -4.41 3.77 -10.99
CA PHE A 49 -3.89 2.43 -11.23
C PHE A 49 -2.99 2.41 -12.45
N PHE A 50 -2.28 1.29 -12.58
CA PHE A 50 -1.61 0.86 -13.79
C PHE A 50 -1.93 -0.63 -14.02
N PHE A 51 -1.62 -1.14 -15.22
CA PHE A 51 -1.99 -2.50 -15.59
C PHE A 51 -0.91 -3.18 -16.44
N GLN A 52 -1.09 -4.46 -16.76
CA GLN A 52 -0.06 -5.32 -17.36
C GLN A 52 0.58 -4.76 -18.65
N LYS A 53 -0.15 -3.98 -19.46
CA LYS A 53 0.46 -3.38 -20.68
C LYS A 53 1.40 -2.22 -20.38
N GLU A 54 1.32 -1.65 -19.18
CA GLU A 54 2.16 -0.57 -18.72
C GLU A 54 3.36 -1.08 -17.91
N THR A 55 3.68 -2.37 -17.97
CA THR A 55 4.85 -2.96 -17.31
C THR A 55 5.84 -3.50 -18.32
N THR A 56 7.14 -3.43 -18.01
CA THR A 56 8.17 -4.17 -18.76
C THR A 56 8.04 -5.67 -18.50
N TRP A 57 8.75 -6.49 -19.27
CA TRP A 57 8.86 -7.92 -19.02
C TRP A 57 9.47 -8.24 -17.64
N ALA A 58 10.30 -7.34 -17.11
CA ALA A 58 10.92 -7.44 -15.79
C ALA A 58 10.02 -6.85 -14.67
N GLY A 59 8.76 -6.54 -14.96
CA GLY A 59 7.80 -6.01 -13.98
C GLY A 59 7.90 -4.50 -13.72
N VAL A 60 8.91 -3.80 -14.25
CA VAL A 60 9.06 -2.35 -14.01
C VAL A 60 7.89 -1.57 -14.64
N PRO A 61 7.13 -0.76 -13.87
CA PRO A 61 6.11 0.12 -14.39
C PRO A 61 6.67 1.18 -15.34
N LYS A 62 5.94 1.46 -16.43
CA LYS A 62 6.21 2.54 -17.40
C LYS A 62 5.20 3.68 -17.28
N SER A 63 4.26 3.57 -16.34
CA SER A 63 3.17 4.53 -16.15
C SER A 63 3.67 5.75 -15.40
N GLU A 64 3.47 6.95 -15.94
CA GLU A 64 3.81 8.21 -15.25
C GLU A 64 3.10 8.32 -13.89
N LYS A 65 1.89 7.76 -13.78
CA LYS A 65 1.14 7.71 -12.52
C LYS A 65 1.87 6.86 -11.47
N ALA A 66 2.52 5.78 -11.88
CA ALA A 66 3.28 4.92 -10.98
C ALA A 66 4.56 5.64 -10.52
N THR A 67 5.26 6.32 -11.43
CA THR A 67 6.41 7.16 -11.07
C THR A 67 6.02 8.25 -10.06
N ALA A 68 4.93 8.98 -10.33
CA ALA A 68 4.45 10.04 -9.44
C ALA A 68 4.06 9.50 -8.05
N PHE A 69 3.47 8.30 -7.98
CA PHE A 69 3.18 7.64 -6.70
C PHE A 69 4.45 7.25 -5.95
N ALA A 70 5.48 6.73 -6.65
CA ALA A 70 6.75 6.35 -6.04
C ALA A 70 7.47 7.57 -5.43
N GLU A 71 7.42 8.71 -6.10
CA GLU A 71 8.08 9.96 -5.68
C GLU A 71 7.32 10.70 -4.57
N GLU A 72 6.06 10.36 -4.32
CA GLU A 72 5.26 10.98 -3.26
C GLU A 72 5.82 10.59 -1.87
N LYS A 73 6.14 11.60 -1.07
CA LYS A 73 6.70 11.44 0.28
C LYS A 73 5.60 11.16 1.30
N PHE A 74 5.16 9.90 1.36
CA PHE A 74 4.20 9.47 2.37
C PHE A 74 4.85 9.33 3.75
N ASP A 75 4.13 9.66 4.82
CA ASP A 75 4.54 9.24 6.17
C ASP A 75 4.51 7.71 6.32
N LEU A 76 3.53 7.07 5.67
CA LEU A 76 3.31 5.63 5.71
C LEU A 76 2.86 5.13 4.33
N LEU A 77 3.52 4.08 3.85
CA LEU A 77 3.07 3.23 2.75
C LEU A 77 2.55 1.90 3.31
N ILE A 78 1.33 1.53 2.93
CA ILE A 78 0.74 0.25 3.28
C ILE A 78 0.67 -0.62 2.03
N TYR A 79 1.33 -1.77 2.08
CA TYR A 79 1.34 -2.77 1.03
C TYR A 79 0.36 -3.92 1.35
N LEU A 80 -0.73 -3.98 0.60
CA LEU A 80 -1.87 -4.88 0.84
C LEU A 80 -1.94 -6.03 -0.19
N ASP A 81 -0.81 -6.63 -0.54
CA ASP A 81 -0.76 -7.86 -1.34
C ASP A 81 0.19 -8.88 -0.65
N PRO A 82 -0.27 -10.06 -0.21
CA PRO A 82 0.61 -11.11 0.28
C PRO A 82 1.24 -11.91 -0.87
N GLU A 83 0.70 -11.81 -2.08
CA GLU A 83 1.13 -12.60 -3.23
C GLU A 83 2.32 -11.96 -3.94
N GLU A 84 3.07 -12.78 -4.69
CA GLU A 84 4.17 -12.27 -5.51
C GLU A 84 3.61 -11.36 -6.60
N CYS A 85 4.10 -10.13 -6.64
CA CYS A 85 3.68 -9.17 -7.65
C CYS A 85 4.81 -8.19 -7.97
N ALA A 86 5.73 -8.61 -8.83
CA ALA A 86 6.91 -7.82 -9.22
C ALA A 86 6.61 -6.34 -9.55
N PRO A 87 5.52 -5.98 -10.27
CA PRO A 87 5.22 -4.57 -10.51
C PRO A 87 4.81 -3.77 -9.28
N LEU A 88 4.07 -4.37 -8.35
CA LEU A 88 3.72 -3.75 -7.07
C LEU A 88 4.92 -3.72 -6.13
N GLU A 89 5.70 -4.79 -6.06
CA GLU A 89 6.93 -4.89 -5.26
C GLU A 89 7.96 -3.85 -5.71
N TRP A 90 8.15 -3.67 -7.03
CA TRP A 90 9.00 -2.61 -7.57
C TRP A 90 8.54 -1.23 -7.11
N LEU A 91 7.23 -0.98 -7.17
CA LEU A 91 6.66 0.31 -6.78
C LEU A 91 6.81 0.57 -5.28
N ALA A 92 6.65 -0.47 -4.45
CA ALA A 92 6.86 -0.39 -3.03
C ALA A 92 8.34 -0.10 -2.69
N ALA A 93 9.28 -0.77 -3.35
CA ALA A 93 10.72 -0.53 -3.20
C ALA A 93 11.12 0.88 -3.65
N ALA A 94 10.58 1.36 -4.78
CA ALA A 94 10.87 2.69 -5.31
C ALA A 94 10.27 3.83 -4.47
N SER A 95 9.26 3.55 -3.65
CA SER A 95 8.55 4.55 -2.86
C SER A 95 9.46 5.30 -1.88
N GLN A 96 9.30 6.63 -1.84
CA GLN A 96 9.97 7.54 -0.92
C GLN A 96 9.24 7.70 0.43
N ALA A 97 8.39 6.73 0.79
CA ALA A 97 7.68 6.75 2.07
C ALA A 97 8.66 6.64 3.25
N ALA A 98 8.36 7.34 4.33
CA ALA A 98 9.17 7.34 5.54
C ALA A 98 9.08 6.02 6.33
N MET A 99 7.97 5.28 6.17
CA MET A 99 7.75 3.96 6.75
C MET A 99 6.92 3.11 5.80
N LYS A 100 7.26 1.82 5.66
CA LYS A 100 6.56 0.85 4.80
C LYS A 100 6.09 -0.33 5.64
N VAL A 101 4.84 -0.75 5.43
CA VAL A 101 4.20 -1.85 6.17
C VAL A 101 3.64 -2.87 5.21
N GLY A 102 3.82 -4.16 5.49
CA GLY A 102 3.26 -5.24 4.70
C GLY A 102 3.14 -6.56 5.44
N PHE A 103 2.76 -7.60 4.69
CA PHE A 103 2.70 -8.97 5.18
C PHE A 103 4.10 -9.51 5.47
N ALA A 104 4.26 -10.21 6.59
CA ALA A 104 5.42 -11.06 6.78
C ALA A 104 5.36 -12.21 5.77
N THR A 105 6.35 -12.28 4.88
CA THR A 105 6.52 -13.33 3.88
C THR A 105 7.98 -13.75 3.86
N ASP A 106 8.28 -14.89 3.25
CA ASP A 106 9.66 -15.36 3.06
C ASP A 106 10.41 -14.57 1.96
N ARG A 107 9.73 -13.62 1.29
CA ARG A 107 10.32 -12.83 0.20
C ARG A 107 11.09 -11.62 0.77
N PRO A 108 12.30 -11.35 0.26
CA PRO A 108 13.06 -10.17 0.68
C PRO A 108 12.31 -8.90 0.28
N ASN A 109 12.26 -7.92 1.19
CA ASN A 109 11.62 -6.64 0.99
C ASN A 109 12.34 -5.56 1.82
N ASP A 110 11.99 -4.30 1.59
CA ASP A 110 12.51 -3.14 2.30
C ASP A 110 11.49 -2.54 3.28
N PHE A 111 10.56 -3.35 3.81
CA PHE A 111 9.53 -2.86 4.72
C PHE A 111 10.04 -2.76 6.16
N ASP A 112 9.62 -1.70 6.85
CA ASP A 112 10.01 -1.43 8.24
C ASP A 112 9.19 -2.23 9.24
N LEU A 113 7.95 -2.58 8.89
CA LEU A 113 7.05 -3.38 9.71
C LEU A 113 6.40 -4.48 8.88
N LEU A 114 6.60 -5.72 9.34
CA LEU A 114 6.00 -6.92 8.78
C LEU A 114 5.06 -7.54 9.81
N LEU A 115 3.86 -7.89 9.38
CA LEU A 115 2.87 -8.55 10.25
C LEU A 115 2.56 -9.95 9.75
N GLU A 116 2.73 -10.92 10.63
CA GLU A 116 2.30 -12.30 10.38
C GLU A 116 0.78 -12.36 10.30
N THR A 117 0.28 -13.07 9.29
CA THR A 117 -1.15 -13.34 9.11
C THR A 117 -1.32 -14.84 8.95
N PRO A 118 -2.16 -15.50 9.76
CA PRO A 118 -2.44 -16.92 9.57
C PRO A 118 -3.06 -17.18 8.18
N ASP A 119 -2.63 -18.25 7.52
CA ASP A 119 -2.96 -18.56 6.12
C ASP A 119 -4.47 -18.51 5.79
N ASN A 120 -5.32 -18.82 6.77
CA ASN A 120 -6.77 -18.88 6.59
C ASN A 120 -7.53 -17.57 6.91
N LYS A 121 -6.83 -16.47 7.20
CA LYS A 121 -7.43 -15.22 7.67
C LYS A 121 -7.53 -14.13 6.59
N GLY A 122 -6.55 -14.07 5.69
CA GLY A 122 -6.54 -13.17 4.53
C GLY A 122 -6.49 -11.67 4.84
N LEU A 123 -6.73 -10.86 3.81
CA LEU A 123 -6.57 -9.40 3.82
C LEU A 123 -7.38 -8.66 4.91
N PRO A 124 -8.67 -8.96 5.16
CA PRO A 124 -9.42 -8.26 6.20
C PRO A 124 -8.80 -8.39 7.58
N PHE A 125 -8.33 -9.59 7.94
CA PHE A 125 -7.67 -9.80 9.23
C PHE A 125 -6.36 -9.02 9.32
N PHE A 126 -5.54 -9.04 8.27
CA PHE A 126 -4.31 -8.26 8.22
C PHE A 126 -4.60 -6.77 8.45
N ILE A 127 -5.60 -6.21 7.75
CA ILE A 127 -5.99 -4.80 7.90
C ILE A 127 -6.35 -4.49 9.36
N GLU A 128 -7.15 -5.34 10.00
CA GLU A 128 -7.54 -5.11 11.40
C GLU A 128 -6.36 -5.22 12.37
N GLN A 129 -5.47 -6.20 12.19
CA GLN A 129 -4.26 -6.32 13.04
C GLN A 129 -3.32 -5.15 12.85
N MET A 130 -3.04 -4.79 11.60
CA MET A 130 -2.20 -3.65 11.26
C MET A 130 -2.75 -2.36 11.86
N HIS A 131 -4.04 -2.10 11.67
CA HIS A 131 -4.68 -0.91 12.21
C HIS A 131 -4.59 -0.87 13.74
N LEU A 132 -4.85 -2.00 14.42
CA LEU A 132 -4.71 -2.13 15.87
C LEU A 132 -3.30 -1.77 16.38
N TYR A 133 -2.25 -2.21 15.67
CA TYR A 133 -0.88 -1.89 16.06
C TYR A 133 -0.51 -0.44 15.76
N LEU A 134 -0.86 0.07 14.58
CA LEU A 134 -0.57 1.45 14.17
C LEU A 134 -1.28 2.47 15.08
N ASP A 135 -2.51 2.20 15.50
CA ASP A 135 -3.28 3.09 16.38
C ASP A 135 -2.67 3.21 17.80
N LYS A 136 -1.84 2.25 18.20
CA LYS A 136 -1.12 2.30 19.47
C LYS A 136 0.16 3.13 19.40
N ILE A 137 0.60 3.52 18.20
CA ILE A 137 1.79 4.35 18.01
C ILE A 137 1.39 5.81 18.28
N VAL A 138 1.95 6.37 19.36
CA VAL A 138 1.77 7.77 19.73
C VAL A 138 3.04 8.56 19.48
N LEU A 139 2.91 9.77 18.93
CA LEU A 139 4.02 10.70 18.84
C LEU A 139 4.29 11.27 20.24
N THR A 140 5.45 10.96 20.81
CA THR A 140 5.92 11.63 22.01
C THR A 140 6.18 13.10 21.69
N LYS A 141 5.56 14.02 22.43
CA LYS A 141 5.90 15.45 22.33
C LYS A 141 7.31 15.64 22.90
N ASN A 142 8.32 15.73 22.04
CA ASN A 142 9.65 16.15 22.47
C ASN A 142 9.63 17.66 22.74
N GLU A 143 9.47 18.05 24.00
CA GLU A 143 9.54 19.45 24.45
C GLU A 143 10.95 20.04 24.27
N SER A 144 11.97 19.21 24.12
CA SER A 144 13.38 19.60 23.97
C SER A 144 13.72 20.31 22.65
N ALA A 145 12.83 20.27 21.64
CA ALA A 145 13.09 20.89 20.34
C ALA A 145 12.64 22.38 20.26
N ARG A 146 12.08 22.94 21.33
CA ARG A 146 11.62 24.34 21.40
C ARG A 146 12.64 25.31 22.03
N THR A 147 13.86 24.88 22.26
CA THR A 147 14.91 25.74 22.81
C THR A 147 16.17 25.66 21.98
N ILE A 148 16.12 26.23 20.78
CA ILE A 148 17.28 26.85 20.10
C ILE A 148 16.77 28.06 19.33
#